data_AF-A0A844BZS1-F1
#
_entry.id   AF-A0A844BZS1-F1
#
_cell.length_a   1.000
_cell.length_b   1.000
_cell.length_c   1.000
_cell.angle_alpha   90.00
_cell.angle_beta   90.00
_cell.angle_gamma   90.00
#
_symmetry.space_group_name_H-M   'P 1'
#
loop_
_entity.id
_entity.type
_entity.pdbx_description
1 polymer ?
#
loop_
_entity_poly.entity_id
_entity_poly.type
_entity_poly.pdbx_seq_one_letter_code
_entity_poly.pdbx_strand_id
1 'polypeptide(L)'
;MDVRSLHRSRVLAQFEKLIHRTLARAQMSQQHMFYDDYAQELRLKLLEIERNFDGQALGADRIRFVAFAGRGLYWQLISLLRKEKRVLPSENIADLLDYGGGELVCTAPGETASTGMLVFIEEARRILTGDEFELFLLLCDGTWSMVELAEYYGVGRQTMYKRKEKLAGKLEKLKGLLLG
;
A
#
# COMPACT_ATOMS: atom_id res chain seq x y z
N MET A 1 15.71 30.54 1.73
CA MET A 1 14.76 29.41 1.60
C MET A 1 15.56 28.18 1.21
N ASP A 2 15.37 27.07 1.92
CA ASP A 2 16.08 25.82 1.69
C ASP A 2 15.49 25.08 0.46
N VAL A 3 16.35 24.59 -0.43
CA VAL A 3 15.96 23.82 -1.62
C VAL A 3 15.13 22.59 -1.23
N ARG A 4 15.43 21.98 -0.07
CA ARG A 4 14.69 20.82 0.46
C ARG A 4 13.30 21.18 0.95
N SER A 5 13.08 22.41 1.47
CA SER A 5 11.74 22.83 1.85
C SER A 5 10.87 23.12 0.63
N LEU A 6 11.45 23.71 -0.42
CA LEU A 6 10.75 23.97 -1.68
C LEU A 6 10.33 22.68 -2.39
N HIS A 7 11.20 21.67 -2.43
CA HIS A 7 10.86 20.36 -3.01
C HIS A 7 9.70 19.69 -2.27
N ARG A 8 9.77 19.61 -0.94
CA ARG A 8 8.70 19.04 -0.11
C ARG A 8 7.35 19.72 -0.34
N SER A 9 7.34 21.06 -0.35
CA SER A 9 6.12 21.83 -0.63
C SER A 9 5.54 21.54 -2.01
N ARG A 10 6.39 21.34 -3.03
CA ARG A 10 5.94 20.97 -4.38
C ARG A 10 5.35 19.57 -4.44
N VAL A 11 5.99 18.58 -3.81
CA VAL A 11 5.46 17.21 -3.74
C VAL A 11 4.09 17.18 -3.05
N LEU A 12 3.97 17.83 -1.89
CA LEU A 12 2.70 17.89 -1.17
C LEU A 12 1.61 18.58 -2.00
N ALA A 13 1.89 19.76 -2.56
CA ALA A 13 0.93 20.48 -3.38
C ALA A 13 0.48 19.69 -4.61
N GLN A 14 1.40 18.94 -5.24
CA GLN A 14 1.12 18.15 -6.43
C GLN A 14 0.21 16.95 -6.14
N PHE A 15 0.36 16.33 -4.96
CA PHE A 15 -0.32 15.08 -4.62
C PHE A 15 -1.34 15.21 -3.48
N GLU A 16 -1.68 16.42 -3.04
CA GLU A 16 -2.68 16.67 -1.99
C GLU A 16 -4.04 16.01 -2.31
N LYS A 17 -4.47 16.05 -3.59
CA LYS A 17 -5.70 15.38 -4.04
C LYS A 17 -5.67 13.86 -3.83
N LEU A 18 -4.48 13.25 -3.90
CA LEU A 18 -4.31 11.81 -3.68
C LEU A 18 -4.57 11.46 -2.21
N ILE A 19 -4.15 12.31 -1.28
CA ILE A 19 -4.41 12.16 0.16
C ILE A 19 -5.92 12.22 0.43
N HIS A 20 -6.60 13.24 -0.07
CA HIS A 20 -8.05 13.37 0.11
C HIS A 20 -8.82 12.21 -0.51
N ARG A 21 -8.41 11.73 -1.69
CA ARG A 21 -9.01 10.55 -2.33
C ARG A 21 -8.80 9.28 -1.49
N THR A 22 -7.64 9.15 -0.84
CA THR A 22 -7.34 8.02 0.04
C THR A 22 -8.23 8.03 1.28
N LEU A 23 -8.43 9.19 1.92
CA LEU A 23 -9.35 9.36 3.05
C LEU A 23 -10.81 9.08 2.66
N ALA A 24 -11.25 9.60 1.51
CA ALA A 24 -12.59 9.36 1.00
C ALA A 24 -12.85 7.87 0.73
N ARG A 25 -11.84 7.12 0.26
CA ARG A 25 -11.92 5.67 0.07
C ARG A 25 -12.15 4.91 1.37
N ALA A 26 -11.65 5.42 2.50
CA ALA A 26 -11.94 4.89 3.83
C ALA A 26 -13.22 5.46 4.45
N GLN A 27 -14.09 6.08 3.64
CA GLN A 27 -15.35 6.73 4.06
C GLN A 27 -15.14 7.87 5.08
N MET A 28 -13.96 8.48 5.10
CA MET A 28 -13.67 9.61 5.97
C MET A 28 -14.00 10.92 5.23
N SER A 29 -15.08 11.58 5.65
CA SER A 29 -15.44 12.91 5.14
C SER A 29 -14.63 14.01 5.84
N GLN A 30 -14.57 15.20 5.25
CA GLN A 30 -13.93 16.38 5.84
C GLN A 30 -14.56 16.82 7.18
N GLN A 31 -15.77 16.35 7.48
CA GLN A 31 -16.46 16.63 8.74
C GLN A 31 -16.03 15.66 9.86
N HIS A 32 -15.23 14.64 9.54
CA HIS A 32 -14.71 13.72 10.52
C HIS A 32 -13.76 14.46 11.47
N MET A 33 -13.95 14.32 12.78
CA MET A 33 -13.21 15.10 13.78
C MET A 33 -11.68 14.88 13.74
N PHE A 34 -11.22 13.76 13.18
CA PHE A 34 -9.80 13.42 13.01
C PHE A 34 -9.33 13.53 11.55
N TYR A 35 -10.11 14.17 10.67
CA TYR A 35 -9.78 14.25 9.25
C TYR A 35 -8.41 14.89 9.02
N ASP A 36 -8.17 16.04 9.66
CA ASP A 36 -6.93 16.80 9.51
C ASP A 36 -5.73 16.05 10.08
N ASP A 37 -5.92 15.32 11.18
CA ASP A 37 -4.87 14.48 11.78
C ASP A 37 -4.43 13.38 10.82
N TYR A 38 -5.38 12.63 10.25
CA TYR A 38 -5.04 11.59 9.27
C TYR A 38 -4.50 12.19 7.97
N ALA A 39 -5.01 13.32 7.51
CA ALA A 39 -4.45 14.01 6.35
C ALA A 39 -2.98 14.38 6.61
N GLN A 40 -2.65 14.84 7.82
CA GLN A 40 -1.29 15.17 8.19
C GLN A 40 -0.37 13.94 8.23
N GLU A 41 -0.83 12.84 8.82
CA GLU A 41 -0.10 11.56 8.81
C GLU A 41 0.16 11.06 7.38
N LEU A 42 -0.83 11.18 6.49
CA LEU A 42 -0.69 10.82 5.09
C LEU A 42 0.26 11.75 4.32
N ARG A 43 0.33 13.05 4.66
CA ARG A 43 1.35 13.96 4.09
C ARG A 43 2.77 13.53 4.47
N LEU A 44 2.97 13.13 5.73
CA LEU A 44 4.26 12.61 6.19
C LEU A 44 4.62 11.33 5.44
N LYS A 45 3.67 10.40 5.32
CA LYS A 45 3.88 9.15 4.60
C LYS A 45 4.15 9.37 3.11
N LEU A 46 3.47 10.30 2.46
CA LEU A 46 3.70 10.65 1.05
C LEU A 46 5.16 11.09 0.81
N LEU A 47 5.72 11.89 1.71
CA LEU A 47 7.13 12.32 1.59
C LEU A 47 8.11 11.17 1.81
N GLU A 48 7.77 10.20 2.66
CA GLU A 48 8.56 8.99 2.83
C GLU A 48 8.51 8.09 1.58
N ILE A 49 7.31 7.89 1.03
CA ILE A 49 7.10 7.14 -0.21
C ILE A 49 7.87 7.78 -1.36
N GLU A 50 7.84 9.11 -1.50
CA GLU A 50 8.60 9.82 -2.53
C GLU A 50 10.11 9.60 -2.40
N ARG A 51 10.64 9.59 -1.18
CA ARG A 51 12.07 9.32 -0.93
C ARG A 51 12.48 7.89 -1.27
N ASN A 52 11.57 6.93 -1.12
CA ASN A 52 11.82 5.52 -1.37
C ASN A 52 11.46 5.10 -2.80
N PHE A 53 10.86 6.00 -3.59
CA PHE A 53 10.41 5.71 -4.94
C PHE A 53 11.60 5.70 -5.91
N ASP A 54 11.76 4.58 -6.63
CA ASP A 54 12.77 4.44 -7.68
C ASP A 54 12.27 5.06 -8.99
N GLY A 55 12.30 6.40 -9.05
CA GLY A 55 11.89 7.17 -10.22
C GLY A 55 11.65 8.65 -9.94
N GLN A 56 11.21 9.39 -10.96
CA GLN A 56 10.93 10.83 -10.83
C GLN A 56 9.45 11.10 -10.53
N ALA A 57 9.10 11.24 -9.25
CA ALA A 57 7.73 11.49 -8.80
C ALA A 57 7.07 12.71 -9.47
N LEU A 58 7.81 13.82 -9.59
CA LEU A 58 7.32 15.05 -10.23
C LEU A 58 7.55 15.10 -11.76
N GLY A 59 8.15 14.07 -12.33
CA GLY A 59 8.62 14.02 -13.72
C GLY A 59 7.91 12.96 -14.57
N ALA A 60 8.69 12.23 -15.36
CA ALA A 60 8.18 11.25 -16.32
C ALA A 60 7.44 10.08 -15.64
N ASP A 61 7.84 9.70 -14.42
CA ASP A 61 7.25 8.57 -13.69
C ASP A 61 6.04 8.95 -12.85
N ARG A 62 5.47 10.15 -13.03
CA ARG A 62 4.38 10.66 -12.19
C ARG A 62 3.19 9.70 -12.09
N ILE A 63 2.82 9.05 -13.19
CA ILE A 63 1.69 8.11 -13.18
C ILE A 63 2.02 6.86 -12.34
N ARG A 64 3.21 6.29 -12.51
CA ARG A 64 3.72 5.18 -11.68
C ARG A 64 3.78 5.59 -10.21
N PHE A 65 4.24 6.81 -9.93
CA PHE A 65 4.28 7.35 -8.58
C PHE A 65 2.89 7.50 -7.96
N VAL A 66 1.89 8.00 -8.70
CA VAL A 66 0.51 8.13 -8.18
C VAL A 66 -0.08 6.78 -7.79
N ALA A 67 0.12 5.74 -8.62
CA ALA A 67 -0.33 4.39 -8.31
C ALA A 67 0.38 3.83 -7.06
N PHE A 68 1.71 3.92 -7.03
CA PHE A 68 2.55 3.48 -5.91
C PHE A 68 2.20 4.20 -4.59
N ALA A 69 2.13 5.53 -4.64
CA ALA A 69 1.81 6.36 -3.48
C ALA A 69 0.37 6.16 -3.01
N GLY A 70 -0.60 6.04 -3.92
CA GLY A 70 -1.99 5.79 -3.56
C GLY A 70 -2.16 4.50 -2.75
N ARG A 71 -1.41 3.45 -3.11
CA ARG A 71 -1.43 2.18 -2.39
C ARG A 71 -0.76 2.28 -1.02
N GLY A 72 0.44 2.84 -0.94
CA GLY A 72 1.14 3.03 0.33
C GLY A 72 0.38 3.91 1.32
N LEU A 73 -0.23 5.01 0.84
CA LEU A 73 -1.07 5.89 1.66
C LEU A 73 -2.32 5.18 2.19
N TYR A 74 -2.96 4.38 1.36
CA TYR A 74 -4.15 3.62 1.79
C TYR A 74 -3.80 2.64 2.91
N TRP A 75 -2.72 1.86 2.76
CA TRP A 75 -2.29 0.95 3.81
C TRP A 75 -1.89 1.66 5.10
N GLN A 76 -1.23 2.82 4.99
CA GLN A 76 -0.92 3.62 6.16
C GLN A 76 -2.20 4.07 6.89
N LEU A 77 -3.22 4.51 6.14
CA LEU A 77 -4.51 4.88 6.73
C LEU A 77 -5.18 3.71 7.45
N ILE A 78 -5.23 2.53 6.81
CA ILE A 78 -5.77 1.31 7.43
C ILE A 78 -4.99 0.95 8.69
N SER A 79 -3.67 1.12 8.66
CA SER A 79 -2.81 0.87 9.82
C SER A 79 -3.13 1.78 11.00
N LEU A 80 -3.29 3.08 10.75
CA LEU A 80 -3.67 4.06 11.76
C LEU A 80 -5.04 3.74 12.37
N LEU A 81 -6.04 3.43 11.52
CA LEU A 81 -7.39 3.08 11.96
C LEU A 81 -7.40 1.83 12.87
N ARG A 82 -6.59 0.81 12.54
CA ARG A 82 -6.45 -0.39 13.38
C ARG A 82 -5.79 -0.10 14.72
N LYS A 83 -4.71 0.69 14.74
CA LYS A 83 -4.01 1.04 15.99
C LYS A 83 -4.94 1.74 16.98
N GLU A 84 -5.86 2.55 16.48
CA GLU A 84 -6.83 3.29 17.29
C GLU A 84 -8.09 2.47 17.64
N LYS A 85 -8.14 1.18 17.29
CA LYS A 85 -9.33 0.30 17.40
C LYS A 85 -10.58 0.91 16.77
N ARG A 86 -10.42 1.80 15.80
CA ARG A 86 -11.55 2.35 15.04
C ARG A 86 -11.95 1.29 14.04
N VAL A 87 -13.11 0.70 14.27
CA VAL A 87 -13.64 -0.41 13.49
C VAL A 87 -13.79 0.04 12.05
N LEU A 88 -12.85 -0.37 11.20
CA LEU A 88 -13.18 -0.63 9.82
C LEU A 88 -14.13 -1.83 9.85
N PRO A 89 -15.30 -1.79 9.19
CA PRO A 89 -16.13 -2.98 9.02
C PRO A 89 -15.23 -4.09 8.48
N SER A 90 -15.09 -5.17 9.25
CA SER A 90 -14.12 -6.24 9.00
C SER A 90 -14.37 -7.01 7.70
N GLU A 91 -15.42 -6.68 6.95
CA GLU A 91 -15.92 -7.51 5.87
C GLU A 91 -15.31 -7.19 4.50
N ASN A 92 -14.69 -6.03 4.29
CA ASN A 92 -14.43 -5.56 2.92
C ASN A 92 -12.98 -5.26 2.57
N ILE A 93 -11.99 -5.93 3.17
CA ILE A 93 -10.60 -5.86 2.65
C ILE A 93 -10.53 -6.49 1.23
N ALA A 94 -11.39 -7.47 0.94
CA ALA A 94 -11.52 -8.07 -0.39
C ALA A 94 -12.26 -7.15 -1.39
N ASP A 95 -13.41 -6.57 -1.01
CA ASP A 95 -14.18 -5.63 -1.85
C ASP A 95 -13.43 -4.30 -2.10
N LEU A 96 -12.57 -3.88 -1.16
CA LEU A 96 -11.75 -2.69 -1.36
C LEU A 96 -10.65 -2.90 -2.40
N LEU A 97 -10.22 -4.13 -2.67
CA LEU A 97 -9.36 -4.44 -3.82
C LEU A 97 -10.20 -4.53 -5.11
N ASP A 98 -11.48 -4.93 -5.02
CA ASP A 98 -12.35 -5.13 -6.18
C ASP A 98 -12.82 -3.82 -6.84
N TYR A 99 -12.98 -2.72 -6.09
CA TYR A 99 -13.24 -1.40 -6.71
C TYR A 99 -11.99 -0.75 -7.36
N GLY A 100 -10.84 -1.44 -7.25
CA GLY A 100 -9.64 -1.23 -8.07
C GLY A 100 -9.56 -2.21 -9.25
N GLY A 101 -10.64 -2.92 -9.58
CA GLY A 101 -10.76 -3.91 -10.66
C GLY A 101 -10.56 -3.39 -12.08
N GLY A 102 -10.03 -2.17 -12.25
CA GLY A 102 -9.45 -1.72 -13.51
C GLY A 102 -7.92 -1.81 -13.56
N GLU A 103 -7.23 -1.94 -12.42
CA GLU A 103 -5.78 -1.67 -12.36
C GLU A 103 -5.08 -2.29 -11.15
N LEU A 104 -5.62 -3.38 -10.60
CA LEU A 104 -4.92 -4.17 -9.57
C LEU A 104 -3.97 -5.15 -10.22
N VAL A 105 -2.95 -4.56 -10.84
CA VAL A 105 -1.80 -5.25 -11.38
C VAL A 105 -0.61 -4.36 -11.14
N CYS A 106 0.47 -4.94 -10.63
CA CYS A 106 1.78 -4.33 -10.57
C CYS A 106 2.34 -4.09 -11.98
N THR A 107 1.72 -3.23 -12.78
CA THR A 107 2.14 -2.97 -14.15
C THR A 107 2.12 -1.48 -14.47
N ALA A 108 3.14 -1.08 -15.23
CA ALA A 108 3.23 0.26 -15.76
C ALA A 108 2.02 0.54 -16.69
N PRO A 109 1.67 1.82 -16.95
CA PRO A 109 0.58 2.15 -17.87
C PRO A 109 0.85 1.51 -19.24
N GLY A 110 0.04 0.51 -19.62
CA GLY A 110 0.18 -0.24 -20.88
C GLY A 110 0.42 -1.75 -20.73
N GLU A 111 0.68 -2.25 -19.52
CA GLU A 111 0.85 -3.67 -19.24
C GLU A 111 -0.41 -4.19 -18.53
N THR A 112 -1.18 -5.06 -19.18
CA THR A 112 -2.23 -5.84 -18.50
C THR A 112 -1.55 -6.85 -17.56
N ALA A 113 -2.15 -7.17 -16.41
CA ALA A 113 -1.76 -8.38 -15.68
C ALA A 113 -1.71 -9.53 -16.67
N SER A 114 -0.55 -10.18 -16.74
CA SER A 114 -0.52 -11.56 -17.20
C SER A 114 -1.57 -12.33 -16.41
N THR A 115 -2.44 -13.07 -17.10
CA THR A 115 -3.46 -13.93 -16.50
C THR A 115 -2.86 -14.79 -15.37
N GLY A 116 -1.61 -15.23 -15.51
CA GLY A 116 -0.86 -15.94 -14.48
C GLY A 116 -0.71 -15.19 -13.14
N MET A 117 -0.60 -13.85 -13.14
CA MET A 117 -0.48 -13.06 -11.91
C MET A 117 -1.81 -12.94 -11.17
N LEU A 118 -2.94 -12.79 -11.88
CA LEU A 118 -4.27 -12.78 -11.27
C LEU A 118 -4.58 -14.15 -10.66
N VAL A 119 -4.32 -15.23 -11.40
CA VAL A 119 -4.48 -16.61 -10.93
C VAL A 119 -3.56 -16.87 -9.72
N PHE A 120 -2.32 -16.40 -9.75
CA PHE A 120 -1.41 -16.52 -8.61
C PHE A 120 -1.96 -15.84 -7.34
N ILE A 121 -2.49 -14.63 -7.46
CA ILE A 121 -3.06 -13.88 -6.31
C ILE A 121 -4.30 -14.59 -5.78
N GLU A 122 -5.16 -15.12 -6.65
CA GLU A 122 -6.34 -15.89 -6.25
C GLU A 122 -5.96 -17.17 -5.49
N GLU A 123 -4.98 -17.93 -6.01
CA GLU A 123 -4.48 -19.13 -5.35
C GLU A 123 -3.74 -18.82 -4.05
N ALA A 124 -2.99 -17.73 -4.00
CA ALA A 124 -2.36 -17.25 -2.77
C ALA A 124 -3.41 -16.94 -1.69
N ARG A 125 -4.55 -16.35 -2.07
CA ARG A 125 -5.67 -16.08 -1.16
C ARG A 125 -6.27 -17.36 -0.57
N ARG A 126 -6.33 -18.46 -1.34
CA ARG A 126 -6.88 -19.74 -0.88
C ARG A 126 -5.99 -20.44 0.15
N ILE A 127 -4.67 -20.24 0.07
CA ILE A 127 -3.68 -20.98 0.88
C ILE A 127 -3.22 -20.18 2.12
N LEU A 128 -3.23 -18.86 2.05
CA LEU A 128 -2.80 -17.98 3.14
C LEU A 128 -3.94 -17.68 4.11
N THR A 129 -3.63 -17.53 5.40
CA THR A 129 -4.59 -16.95 6.36
C THR A 129 -4.82 -15.47 6.05
N GLY A 130 -5.86 -14.85 6.63
CA GLY A 130 -6.13 -13.42 6.43
C GLY A 130 -4.90 -12.52 6.70
N ASP A 131 -4.25 -12.71 7.85
CA ASP A 131 -3.03 -11.98 8.23
C ASP A 131 -1.84 -12.26 7.30
N GLU A 132 -1.70 -13.51 6.84
CA GLU A 132 -0.62 -13.88 5.92
C GLU A 132 -0.86 -13.32 4.52
N PHE A 133 -2.10 -13.33 4.04
CA PHE A 133 -2.48 -12.75 2.76
C PHE A 133 -2.32 -11.23 2.76
N GLU A 134 -2.67 -10.58 3.87
CA GLU A 134 -2.38 -9.16 4.05
C GLU A 134 -0.88 -8.88 4.01
N LEU A 135 -0.08 -9.63 4.78
CA LEU A 135 1.37 -9.47 4.78
C LEU A 135 1.95 -9.68 3.37
N PHE A 136 1.44 -10.65 2.62
CA PHE A 136 1.79 -10.87 1.22
C PHE A 136 1.52 -9.63 0.38
N LEU A 137 0.32 -9.04 0.48
CA LEU A 137 -0.04 -7.84 -0.27
C LEU A 137 0.82 -6.62 0.09
N LEU A 138 1.16 -6.45 1.37
CA LEU A 138 2.03 -5.37 1.86
C LEU A 138 3.48 -5.55 1.37
N LEU A 139 3.99 -6.79 1.35
CA LEU A 139 5.31 -7.11 0.82
C LEU A 139 5.38 -6.88 -0.70
N CYS A 140 4.32 -7.21 -1.44
CA CYS A 140 4.22 -6.96 -2.88
C CYS A 140 4.09 -5.48 -3.23
N ASP A 141 3.62 -4.64 -2.30
CA ASP A 141 3.52 -3.20 -2.49
C ASP A 141 4.90 -2.52 -2.50
N GLY A 142 5.88 -3.06 -1.77
CA GLY A 142 7.24 -2.53 -1.72
C GLY A 142 7.39 -1.16 -1.04
N THR A 143 6.29 -0.53 -0.62
CA THR A 143 6.29 0.77 0.08
C THR A 143 6.70 0.66 1.56
N TRP A 144 6.60 -0.54 2.13
CA TRP A 144 6.89 -0.83 3.53
C TRP A 144 8.24 -1.52 3.69
N SER A 145 9.07 -0.99 4.58
CA SER A 145 10.25 -1.70 5.08
C SER A 145 9.86 -2.82 6.05
N MET A 146 10.75 -3.80 6.21
CA MET A 146 10.56 -4.87 7.19
C MET A 146 10.48 -4.36 8.65
N VAL A 147 11.03 -3.17 8.92
CA VAL A 147 10.96 -2.53 10.23
C VAL A 147 9.55 -1.99 10.47
N GLU A 148 9.01 -1.23 9.52
CA GLU A 148 7.65 -0.69 9.61
C GLU A 148 6.60 -1.81 9.66
N LEU A 149 6.80 -2.90 8.92
CA LEU A 149 5.92 -4.07 9.01
C LEU A 149 6.00 -4.69 10.41
N ALA A 150 7.19 -4.85 10.98
CA ALA A 150 7.34 -5.42 12.32
C ALA A 150 6.61 -4.57 13.37
N GLU A 151 6.77 -3.25 13.30
CA GLU A 151 6.04 -2.29 14.15
C GLU A 151 4.54 -2.33 13.92
N TYR A 152 4.10 -2.42 12.66
CA TYR A 152 2.70 -2.51 12.28
C TYR A 152 2.01 -3.73 12.91
N TYR A 153 2.65 -4.90 12.82
CA TYR A 153 2.14 -6.13 13.40
C TYR A 153 2.43 -6.28 14.90
N GLY A 154 3.13 -5.31 15.52
CA GLY A 154 3.49 -5.36 16.94
C GLY A 154 4.45 -6.52 17.30
N VAL A 155 5.30 -6.94 16.37
CA VAL A 155 6.23 -8.07 16.54
C VAL A 155 7.68 -7.63 16.36
N GLY A 156 8.63 -8.43 16.89
CA GLY A 156 10.05 -8.18 16.66
C GLY A 156 10.45 -8.35 15.18
N ARG A 157 11.48 -7.61 14.74
CA ARG A 157 12.03 -7.69 13.36
C ARG A 157 12.35 -9.13 12.93
N GLN A 158 12.97 -9.92 13.79
CA GLN A 158 13.28 -11.34 13.51
C GLN A 158 12.01 -12.16 13.27
N THR A 159 10.94 -11.91 14.03
CA THR A 159 9.64 -12.56 13.82
C THR A 159 9.06 -12.18 12.46
N MET A 160 9.21 -10.92 12.04
CA MET A 160 8.74 -10.47 10.73
C MET A 160 9.50 -11.13 9.58
N TYR A 161 10.83 -11.25 9.68
CA TYR A 161 11.62 -12.01 8.70
C TYR A 161 11.21 -13.49 8.64
N LYS A 162 10.98 -14.14 9.79
CA LYS A 162 10.48 -15.53 9.84
C LYS A 162 9.08 -15.66 9.21
N ARG A 163 8.19 -14.68 9.41
CA ARG A 163 6.87 -14.64 8.76
C ARG A 163 7.02 -14.54 7.24
N LYS A 164 7.91 -13.67 6.75
CA LYS A 164 8.22 -13.55 5.31
C LYS A 164 8.76 -14.86 4.74
N GLU A 165 9.70 -15.53 5.40
CA GLU A 165 10.24 -16.82 4.96
C GLU A 165 9.16 -17.91 4.91
N LYS A 166 8.33 -18.01 5.95
CA LYS A 166 7.21 -18.96 6.00
C LYS A 166 6.22 -18.71 4.87
N LEU A 167 5.92 -17.44 4.59
CA LEU A 167 5.04 -17.01 3.52
C LEU A 167 5.63 -17.37 2.15
N ALA A 168 6.92 -17.10 1.93
CA ALA A 168 7.63 -17.52 0.72
C ALA A 168 7.56 -19.05 0.53
N GLY A 169 7.80 -19.83 1.59
CA GLY A 169 7.70 -21.29 1.53
C GLY A 169 6.30 -21.81 1.18
N LYS A 170 5.23 -21.12 1.60
CA LYS A 170 3.86 -21.45 1.20
C LYS A 170 3.60 -21.12 -0.28
N LEU A 171 4.11 -19.99 -0.76
CA LEU A 171 3.90 -19.51 -2.12
C LEU A 171 4.83 -20.15 -3.15
N GLU A 172 5.91 -20.82 -2.75
CA GLU A 172 6.86 -21.47 -3.66
C GLU A 172 6.16 -22.47 -4.60
N LYS A 173 5.13 -23.16 -4.09
CA LYS A 173 4.31 -24.11 -4.86
C LYS A 173 3.51 -23.46 -6.00
N LEU A 174 3.25 -22.16 -5.89
CA LEU A 174 2.49 -21.40 -6.86
C LEU A 174 3.36 -20.70 -7.90
N LYS A 175 4.70 -20.76 -7.76
CA LYS A 175 5.65 -20.06 -8.65
C LYS A 175 5.47 -20.41 -10.13
N GLY A 176 5.03 -21.64 -10.43
CA GLY A 176 4.74 -22.08 -11.79
C GLY A 176 3.62 -21.29 -12.48
N LEU A 177 2.71 -20.68 -11.71
CA LEU A 177 1.62 -19.84 -12.24
C LEU A 177 2.12 -18.50 -12.78
N LEU A 178 3.32 -18.07 -12.38
CA LEU A 178 3.95 -16.82 -12.85
C LEU A 178 4.76 -17.01 -14.14
N LEU A 179 4.91 -18.24 -14.62
CA LEU A 179 5.71 -18.60 -15.81
C LEU A 179 4.86 -18.86 -17.06
N GLY A 180 3.55 -18.52 -17.01
CA GLY A 180 2.58 -18.70 -18.09
C GLY A 180 2.15 -17.39 -18.72
#